data_AF-A0A5C9BW97-F1
#
_entry.id   AF-A0A5C9BW97-F1
#
_cell.length_a   1.000
_cell.length_b   1.000
_cell.length_c   1.000
_cell.angle_alpha   90.00
_cell.angle_beta   90.00
_cell.angle_gamma   90.00
#
_symmetry.space_group_name_H-M   'P 1'
#
loop_
_entity.id
_entity.type
_entity.pdbx_description
1 polymer ?
#
loop_
_entity_poly.entity_id
_entity_poly.type
_entity_poly.pdbx_seq_one_letter_code
_entity_poly.pdbx_strand_id
1 'polypeptide(L)'
;MTQLMRAKGMAEFSEITHSLWEHSINSAAAANILARRMTRQNPDEAMLAGLIHDLGAFYMLYRATQYEELRHRPDSVKYLIIQWHESIGVSLLNALGLPEEIVEATIDHDHMRPTPTTIRNLSDIIYVANMLSGGHFEWLMQDQPEMPSEMSLLEEKYGHLRPEIDALATEMRSSFA
;
A
#
# COMPACT_ATOMS: atom_id res chain seq x y z
N MET A 1 -1.47 8.37 12.16
CA MET A 1 -0.79 9.12 11.09
C MET A 1 -0.80 10.65 11.24
N THR A 2 -1.68 11.22 12.07
CA THR A 2 -1.76 12.66 12.36
C THR A 2 -0.46 13.27 12.89
N GLN A 3 0.41 12.48 13.54
CA GLN A 3 1.73 12.94 13.99
C GLN A 3 2.72 13.13 12.83
N LEU A 4 2.65 12.30 11.79
CA LEU A 4 3.53 12.43 10.62
C LEU A 4 3.16 13.69 9.82
N MET A 5 1.87 13.94 9.59
CA MET A 5 1.34 15.13 8.92
C MET A 5 1.64 16.46 9.65
N ARG A 6 2.06 16.41 10.93
CA ARG A 6 2.43 17.57 11.75
C ARG A 6 3.93 17.86 11.75
N ALA A 7 4.74 17.02 11.10
CA ALA A 7 6.18 17.25 11.00
C ALA A 7 6.47 18.50 10.15
N LYS A 8 7.46 19.30 10.58
CA LYS A 8 7.87 20.51 9.85
C LYS A 8 8.43 20.11 8.47
N GLY A 9 7.91 20.71 7.40
CA GLY A 9 8.34 20.40 6.02
C GLY A 9 7.56 19.26 5.33
N MET A 10 6.45 18.82 5.93
CA MET A 10 5.48 17.91 5.29
C MET A 10 4.48 18.61 4.40
N ALA A 11 4.38 19.95 4.46
CA ALA A 11 3.40 20.70 3.67
C ALA A 11 3.66 20.53 2.16
N GLU A 12 4.93 20.48 1.79
CA GLU A 12 5.42 20.22 0.43
C GLU A 12 5.09 18.80 -0.05
N PHE A 13 4.75 17.90 0.87
CA PHE A 13 4.40 16.51 0.63
C PHE A 13 3.00 16.15 1.14
N SER A 14 2.10 17.12 1.33
CA SER A 14 0.81 16.86 1.99
C SER A 14 -0.12 16.01 1.12
N GLU A 15 -0.23 16.32 -0.17
CA GLU A 15 -1.09 15.59 -1.12
C GLU A 15 -0.65 14.14 -1.24
N ILE A 16 0.67 13.95 -1.38
CA ILE A 16 1.28 12.65 -1.58
C ILE A 16 1.19 11.77 -0.33
N THR A 17 1.39 12.35 0.85
CA THR A 17 1.25 11.63 2.12
C THR A 17 -0.22 11.25 2.37
N HIS A 18 -1.16 12.10 1.95
CA HIS A 18 -2.59 11.81 2.07
C HIS A 18 -3.01 10.68 1.14
N SER A 19 -2.61 10.71 -0.13
CA SER A 19 -2.87 9.62 -1.09
C SER A 19 -2.29 8.28 -0.59
N LEU A 20 -1.03 8.27 -0.13
CA LEU A 20 -0.40 7.07 0.42
C LEU A 20 -1.16 6.49 1.62
N TRP A 21 -1.67 7.37 2.49
CA TRP A 21 -2.46 6.95 3.65
C TRP A 21 -3.83 6.37 3.25
N GLU A 22 -4.52 7.02 2.32
CA GLU A 22 -5.79 6.50 1.78
C GLU A 22 -5.60 5.14 1.11
N HIS A 23 -4.53 4.99 0.33
CA HIS A 23 -4.15 3.73 -0.28
C HIS A 23 -3.90 2.65 0.78
N SER A 24 -3.11 2.94 1.82
CA SER A 24 -2.84 2.00 2.92
C SER A 24 -4.12 1.54 3.63
N ILE A 25 -5.09 2.43 3.85
CA ILE A 25 -6.39 2.06 4.45
C ILE A 25 -7.18 1.14 3.52
N ASN A 26 -7.28 1.49 2.23
CA ASN A 26 -8.00 0.68 1.26
C ASN A 26 -7.37 -0.71 1.13
N SER A 27 -6.04 -0.79 1.02
CA SER A 27 -5.28 -2.04 0.95
C SER A 27 -5.45 -2.88 2.21
N ALA A 28 -5.45 -2.27 3.40
CA ALA A 28 -5.73 -2.97 4.66
C ALA A 28 -7.15 -3.55 4.71
N ALA A 29 -8.16 -2.78 4.32
CA ALA A 29 -9.54 -3.23 4.26
C ALA A 29 -9.71 -4.38 3.24
N ALA A 30 -9.11 -4.23 2.06
CA ALA A 30 -9.12 -5.26 1.02
C ALA A 30 -8.47 -6.55 1.50
N ALA A 31 -7.29 -6.46 2.13
CA ALA A 31 -6.58 -7.62 2.67
C ALA A 31 -7.41 -8.36 3.73
N ASN A 32 -8.09 -7.62 4.61
CA ASN A 32 -8.98 -8.20 5.62
C ASN A 32 -10.15 -8.97 4.97
N ILE A 33 -10.85 -8.35 4.02
CA ILE A 33 -12.01 -8.97 3.35
C ILE A 33 -11.57 -10.19 2.53
N LEU A 34 -10.46 -10.10 1.80
CA LEU A 34 -9.89 -11.23 1.04
C LEU A 34 -9.53 -12.39 1.96
N ALA A 35 -8.86 -12.11 3.09
CA ALA A 35 -8.52 -13.15 4.07
C ALA A 35 -9.77 -13.86 4.59
N ARG A 36 -10.80 -13.10 4.99
CA ARG A 36 -12.08 -13.62 5.52
C ARG A 36 -12.86 -14.43 4.52
N ARG A 37 -12.93 -13.98 3.27
CA ARG A 37 -13.83 -14.56 2.26
C ARG A 37 -13.17 -15.68 1.46
N MET A 38 -11.88 -15.57 1.17
CA MET A 38 -11.21 -16.38 0.15
C MET A 38 -10.17 -17.34 0.70
N THR A 39 -9.80 -17.23 1.98
CA THR A 39 -8.67 -17.98 2.55
C THR A 39 -8.98 -18.52 3.95
N ARG A 40 -7.99 -19.15 4.58
CA ARG A 40 -7.97 -19.49 6.01
C ARG A 40 -6.94 -18.67 6.80
N GLN A 41 -6.35 -17.65 6.18
CA GLN A 41 -5.38 -16.77 6.81
C GLN A 41 -6.06 -15.88 7.85
N ASN A 42 -5.28 -15.38 8.82
CA ASN A 42 -5.81 -14.51 9.86
C ASN A 42 -6.18 -13.13 9.25
N PRO A 43 -7.46 -12.70 9.33
CA PRO A 43 -7.89 -11.43 8.76
C PRO A 43 -7.24 -10.20 9.37
N ASP A 44 -6.93 -10.24 10.67
CA ASP A 44 -6.36 -9.09 11.37
C ASP A 44 -4.88 -8.94 11.04
N GLU A 45 -4.18 -10.07 10.84
CA GLU A 45 -2.81 -10.10 10.33
C GLU A 45 -2.74 -9.61 8.88
N ALA A 46 -3.69 -10.03 8.04
CA ALA A 46 -3.82 -9.53 6.68
C ALA A 46 -4.09 -8.02 6.62
N MET A 47 -4.99 -7.53 7.48
CA MET A 47 -5.26 -6.10 7.61
C MET A 47 -4.01 -5.32 8.04
N LEU A 48 -3.27 -5.82 9.03
CA LEU A 48 -2.02 -5.21 9.48
C LEU A 48 -0.99 -5.16 8.35
N ALA A 49 -0.76 -6.26 7.66
CA ALA A 49 0.17 -6.33 6.54
C ALA A 49 -0.23 -5.35 5.42
N GLY A 50 -1.52 -5.26 5.08
CA GLY A 50 -2.02 -4.28 4.10
C GLY A 50 -1.86 -2.83 4.55
N LEU A 51 -1.95 -2.56 5.86
CA LEU A 51 -1.76 -1.20 6.39
C LEU A 51 -0.30 -0.74 6.35
N ILE A 52 0.66 -1.67 6.48
CA ILE A 52 2.09 -1.35 6.64
C ILE A 52 2.93 -1.70 5.41
N HIS A 53 2.34 -2.25 4.35
CA HIS A 53 3.08 -2.68 3.17
C HIS A 53 3.90 -1.55 2.54
N ASP A 54 3.35 -0.34 2.56
CA ASP A 54 3.97 0.90 2.08
C ASP A 54 4.78 1.68 3.13
N LEU A 55 5.13 1.08 4.27
CA LEU A 55 5.82 1.80 5.35
C LEU A 55 7.16 2.41 4.89
N GLY A 56 7.83 1.80 3.91
CA GLY A 56 9.03 2.34 3.29
C GLY A 56 8.81 3.71 2.65
N ALA A 57 7.69 3.93 1.98
CA ALA A 57 7.36 5.19 1.33
C ALA A 57 7.14 6.32 2.36
N PHE A 58 6.41 6.03 3.44
CA PHE A 58 6.25 6.97 4.56
C PHE A 58 7.59 7.33 5.21
N TYR A 59 8.46 6.34 5.41
CA TYR A 59 9.79 6.56 5.96
C TYR A 59 10.64 7.47 5.06
N MET A 60 10.62 7.22 3.75
CA MET A 60 11.36 8.03 2.78
C MET A 60 10.84 9.47 2.73
N LEU A 61 9.51 9.68 2.71
CA LEU A 61 8.90 11.02 2.80
C LEU A 61 9.33 11.74 4.06
N TYR A 62 9.24 11.06 5.21
CA TYR A 62 9.70 11.59 6.49
C TYR A 62 11.18 12.02 6.42
N ARG A 63 12.05 11.15 5.88
CA ARG A 63 13.48 11.47 5.73
C ARG A 63 13.69 12.66 4.80
N ALA A 64 12.96 12.75 3.69
CA ALA A 64 13.05 13.88 2.75
C ALA A 64 12.73 15.22 3.42
N THR A 65 11.73 15.26 4.32
CA THR A 65 11.38 16.50 5.04
C THR A 65 12.51 17.06 5.91
N GLN A 66 13.50 16.24 6.26
CA GLN A 66 14.65 16.64 7.10
C GLN A 66 15.75 17.35 6.29
N TYR A 67 15.71 17.31 4.96
CA TYR A 67 16.69 17.94 4.08
C TYR A 67 16.02 19.03 3.23
N GLU A 68 16.49 20.27 3.38
CA GLU A 68 15.88 21.43 2.71
C GLU A 68 15.92 21.32 1.19
N GLU A 69 17.02 20.81 0.65
CA GLU A 69 17.23 20.64 -0.78
C GLU A 69 16.22 19.67 -1.41
N LEU A 70 15.78 18.66 -0.65
CA LEU A 70 14.79 17.68 -1.09
C LEU A 70 13.37 18.22 -1.01
N ARG A 71 13.05 19.07 -0.03
CA ARG A 71 11.74 19.76 0.04
C ARG A 71 11.47 20.63 -1.18
N HIS A 72 12.51 21.20 -1.78
CA HIS A 72 12.42 21.98 -3.01
C HIS A 72 12.43 21.14 -4.31
N ARG A 73 12.46 19.80 -4.20
CA ARG A 73 12.51 18.86 -5.34
C ARG A 73 11.53 17.70 -5.16
N PRO A 74 10.23 17.97 -4.98
CA PRO A 74 9.24 16.93 -4.66
C PRO A 74 9.18 15.83 -5.72
N ASP A 75 9.33 16.15 -7.00
CA ASP A 75 9.28 15.14 -8.06
C ASP A 75 10.50 14.21 -8.08
N SER A 76 11.68 14.71 -7.67
CA SER A 76 12.84 13.84 -7.45
C SER A 76 12.63 12.90 -6.28
N VAL A 77 11.99 13.37 -5.20
CA VAL A 77 11.67 12.53 -4.03
C VAL A 77 10.64 11.46 -4.41
N LYS A 78 9.60 11.83 -5.18
CA LYS A 78 8.63 10.88 -5.75
C LYS A 78 9.32 9.78 -6.54
N TYR A 79 10.21 10.16 -7.46
CA TYR A 79 10.94 9.20 -8.27
C TYR A 79 11.75 8.22 -7.41
N LEU A 80 12.43 8.70 -6.37
CA LEU A 80 13.18 7.82 -5.47
C LEU A 80 12.27 6.88 -4.66
N ILE A 81 11.13 7.37 -4.18
CA ILE A 81 10.15 6.55 -3.44
C ILE A 81 9.69 5.39 -4.31
N ILE A 82 9.26 5.67 -5.53
CA ILE A 82 8.81 4.64 -6.49
C ILE A 82 9.87 3.54 -6.65
N GLN A 83 11.15 3.91 -6.71
CA GLN A 83 12.22 2.93 -6.96
C GLN A 83 12.64 2.14 -5.72
N TRP A 84 12.56 2.71 -4.51
CA TRP A 84 13.23 2.14 -3.34
C TRP A 84 12.32 1.81 -2.16
N HIS A 85 11.06 2.25 -2.17
CA HIS A 85 10.18 2.10 -1.00
C HIS A 85 9.99 0.64 -0.58
N GLU A 86 9.86 -0.32 -1.50
CA GLU A 86 9.72 -1.75 -1.16
C GLU A 86 10.93 -2.27 -0.40
N SER A 87 12.14 -2.08 -0.96
CA SER A 87 13.39 -2.56 -0.35
C SER A 87 13.69 -1.91 1.01
N ILE A 88 13.37 -0.61 1.13
CA ILE A 88 13.50 0.14 2.39
C ILE A 88 12.43 -0.32 3.39
N GLY A 89 11.20 -0.58 2.92
CA GLY A 89 10.10 -1.11 3.71
C GLY A 89 10.44 -2.46 4.34
N VAL A 90 10.94 -3.40 3.54
CA VAL A 90 11.42 -4.72 4.02
C VAL A 90 12.50 -4.55 5.09
N SER A 91 13.49 -3.69 4.85
CA SER A 91 14.56 -3.43 5.81
C SER A 91 14.03 -2.84 7.13
N LEU A 92 13.06 -1.93 7.03
CA LEU A 92 12.44 -1.27 8.18
C LEU A 92 11.57 -2.24 8.99
N LEU A 93 10.74 -3.05 8.34
CA LEU A 93 9.88 -4.03 9.01
C LEU A 93 10.71 -5.10 9.73
N ASN A 94 11.81 -5.56 9.11
CA ASN A 94 12.79 -6.43 9.77
C ASN A 94 13.41 -5.77 11.02
N ALA A 95 13.83 -4.50 10.91
CA ALA A 95 14.42 -3.77 12.04
C ALA A 95 13.42 -3.54 13.19
N LEU A 96 12.13 -3.43 12.89
CA LEU A 96 11.04 -3.33 13.86
C LEU A 96 10.64 -4.67 14.48
N GLY A 97 11.17 -5.80 13.98
CA GLY A 97 10.91 -7.14 14.51
C GLY A 97 9.53 -7.69 14.17
N LEU A 98 8.97 -7.31 13.01
CA LEU A 98 7.70 -7.88 12.54
C LEU A 98 7.87 -9.37 12.19
N PRO A 99 6.79 -10.18 12.31
CA PRO A 99 6.79 -11.56 11.85
C PRO A 99 7.25 -11.72 10.40
N GLU A 100 8.02 -12.78 10.12
CA GLU A 100 8.58 -13.06 8.79
C GLU A 100 7.50 -13.13 7.71
N GLU A 101 6.36 -13.75 7.98
CA GLU A 101 5.25 -13.85 7.03
C GLU A 101 4.71 -12.47 6.61
N ILE A 102 4.66 -11.50 7.53
CA ILE A 102 4.27 -10.12 7.22
C ILE A 102 5.35 -9.46 6.36
N VAL A 103 6.63 -9.62 6.70
CA VAL A 103 7.74 -9.05 5.93
C VAL A 103 7.77 -9.62 4.51
N GLU A 104 7.59 -10.93 4.36
CA GLU A 104 7.52 -11.61 3.06
C GLU A 104 6.33 -11.14 2.22
N ALA A 105 5.23 -10.76 2.86
CA ALA A 105 4.06 -10.26 2.16
C ALA A 105 4.25 -8.87 1.55
N THR A 106 5.23 -8.09 2.02
CA THR A 106 5.56 -6.77 1.47
C THR A 106 6.65 -6.81 0.41
N ILE A 107 7.17 -7.98 0.05
CA ILE A 107 8.19 -8.11 -1.00
C ILE A 107 7.51 -8.09 -2.38
N ASP A 108 8.02 -7.26 -3.30
CA ASP A 108 7.57 -7.18 -4.70
C ASP A 108 6.03 -7.04 -4.83
N HIS A 109 5.41 -6.31 -3.89
CA HIS A 109 3.96 -6.20 -3.79
C HIS A 109 3.38 -5.25 -4.86
N ASP A 110 4.22 -4.37 -5.39
CA ASP A 110 3.89 -3.44 -6.49
C ASP A 110 4.24 -3.99 -7.87
N HIS A 111 5.02 -5.08 -7.92
CA HIS A 111 5.38 -5.71 -9.17
C HIS A 111 4.21 -6.51 -9.75
N MET A 112 3.71 -6.02 -10.89
CA MET A 112 2.67 -6.71 -11.64
C MET A 112 3.10 -8.14 -11.97
N ARG A 113 2.27 -9.09 -11.55
CA ARG A 113 2.46 -10.52 -11.76
C ARG A 113 1.15 -11.19 -12.21
N PRO A 114 1.19 -12.40 -12.80
CA PRO A 114 -0.02 -13.08 -13.22
C PRO A 114 -1.02 -13.23 -12.07
N THR A 115 -2.29 -12.91 -12.35
CA THR A 115 -3.37 -13.01 -11.35
C THR A 115 -3.42 -14.41 -10.76
N PRO A 116 -3.30 -14.57 -9.43
CA PRO A 116 -3.24 -15.90 -8.83
C PRO A 116 -4.58 -16.63 -9.03
N THR A 117 -4.51 -17.89 -9.45
CA THR A 117 -5.71 -18.75 -9.59
C THR A 117 -6.38 -19.03 -8.26
N THR A 118 -5.59 -19.10 -7.18
CA THR A 118 -6.06 -19.22 -5.79
C THR A 118 -5.15 -18.37 -4.91
N ILE A 119 -5.72 -17.68 -3.92
CA ILE A 119 -4.94 -16.95 -2.91
C ILE A 119 -4.46 -17.97 -1.87
N ARG A 120 -3.14 -18.15 -1.74
CA ARG A 120 -2.56 -19.23 -0.90
C ARG A 120 -1.96 -18.73 0.40
N ASN A 121 -1.31 -17.58 0.36
CA ASN A 121 -0.53 -17.03 1.46
C ASN A 121 -0.80 -15.53 1.62
N LEU A 122 -0.16 -14.95 2.63
CA LEU A 122 -0.29 -13.53 2.90
C LEU A 122 0.22 -12.65 1.74
N SER A 123 1.32 -13.04 1.07
CA SER A 123 1.83 -12.33 -0.11
C SER A 123 0.84 -12.29 -1.29
N ASP A 124 0.01 -13.31 -1.49
CA ASP A 124 -1.08 -13.28 -2.47
C ASP A 124 -2.21 -12.34 -2.05
N ILE A 125 -2.55 -12.34 -0.76
CA ILE A 125 -3.57 -11.44 -0.21
C ILE A 125 -3.14 -9.99 -0.42
N ILE A 126 -1.91 -9.64 -0.02
CA ILE A 126 -1.40 -8.28 -0.11
C ILE A 126 -1.30 -7.82 -1.57
N TYR A 127 -0.79 -8.67 -2.47
CA TYR A 127 -0.77 -8.34 -3.89
C TYR A 127 -2.17 -8.03 -4.44
N VAL A 128 -3.15 -8.92 -4.22
CA VAL A 128 -4.52 -8.70 -4.73
C VAL A 128 -5.17 -7.48 -4.07
N ALA A 129 -4.98 -7.30 -2.76
CA ALA A 129 -5.50 -6.16 -2.02
C ALA A 129 -4.95 -4.82 -2.52
N ASN A 130 -3.63 -4.76 -2.73
CA ASN A 130 -2.92 -3.61 -3.28
C ASN A 130 -3.49 -3.24 -4.66
N MET A 131 -3.57 -4.22 -5.58
CA MET A 131 -4.07 -4.00 -6.93
C MET A 131 -5.54 -3.56 -6.97
N LEU A 132 -6.41 -4.11 -6.12
CA LEU A 132 -7.81 -3.67 -6.01
C LEU A 132 -7.96 -2.25 -5.45
N SER A 133 -6.97 -1.80 -4.68
CA SER A 133 -6.94 -0.49 -4.03
C SER A 133 -6.25 0.58 -4.88
N GLY A 134 -6.12 0.31 -6.18
CA GLY A 134 -5.50 1.21 -7.16
C GLY A 134 -4.00 0.97 -7.37
N GLY A 135 -3.36 0.08 -6.58
CA GLY A 135 -1.91 -0.18 -6.62
C GLY A 135 -1.04 1.09 -6.55
N HIS A 136 0.28 0.93 -6.68
CA HIS A 136 1.16 2.06 -7.01
C HIS A 136 0.91 2.62 -8.44
N PHE A 137 -0.10 2.11 -9.16
CA PHE A 137 -0.49 2.55 -10.48
C PHE A 137 -0.92 4.03 -10.50
N GLU A 138 -1.42 4.58 -9.38
CA GLU A 138 -1.72 6.02 -9.26
C GLU A 138 -0.48 6.93 -9.32
N TRP A 139 0.72 6.41 -9.07
CA TRP A 139 1.96 7.20 -9.02
C TRP A 139 2.82 7.08 -10.29
N LEU A 140 2.69 5.97 -11.02
CA LEU A 140 3.53 5.61 -12.16
C LEU A 140 2.89 5.90 -13.53
N MET A 141 1.56 6.01 -13.63
CA MET A 141 0.85 6.05 -14.92
C MET A 141 0.02 7.30 -15.15
N GLN A 142 0.63 8.49 -15.02
CA GLN A 142 0.07 9.64 -15.74
C GLN A 142 0.18 9.46 -17.27
N ASP A 143 1.05 8.56 -17.75
CA ASP A 143 1.43 8.47 -19.18
C ASP A 143 1.19 7.10 -19.86
N GLN A 144 0.54 6.11 -19.22
CA GLN A 144 0.20 4.86 -19.92
C GLN A 144 -1.26 4.84 -20.38
N PRO A 145 -1.52 4.61 -21.68
CA PRO A 145 -2.84 4.77 -22.28
C PRO A 145 -3.81 3.61 -22.03
N GLU A 146 -3.33 2.44 -21.57
CA GLU A 146 -4.16 1.23 -21.46
C GLU A 146 -3.96 0.53 -20.10
N MET A 147 -5.06 0.12 -19.50
CA MET A 147 -5.07 -0.69 -18.29
C MET A 147 -4.50 -2.08 -18.61
N PRO A 148 -3.50 -2.59 -17.86
CA PRO A 148 -2.98 -3.92 -18.06
C PRO A 148 -4.07 -5.00 -17.95
N SER A 149 -3.97 -6.04 -18.77
CA SER A 149 -4.96 -7.12 -18.83
C SER A 149 -5.17 -7.83 -17.49
N GLU A 150 -4.12 -7.88 -16.68
CA GLU A 150 -4.07 -8.45 -15.35
C GLU A 150 -5.00 -7.71 -14.38
N MET A 151 -5.11 -6.38 -14.50
CA MET A 151 -6.04 -5.59 -13.68
C MET A 151 -7.49 -5.90 -14.04
N SER A 152 -7.81 -6.08 -15.32
CA SER A 152 -9.15 -6.51 -15.74
C SER A 152 -9.51 -7.89 -15.19
N LEU A 153 -8.56 -8.83 -15.18
CA LEU A 153 -8.75 -10.17 -14.62
C LEU A 153 -8.93 -10.14 -13.09
N LEU A 154 -8.20 -9.28 -12.39
CA LEU A 154 -8.36 -9.07 -10.95
C LEU A 154 -9.75 -8.51 -10.64
N GLU A 155 -10.21 -7.52 -11.42
CA GLU A 155 -11.52 -6.91 -11.25
C GLU A 155 -12.65 -7.91 -11.54
N GLU A 156 -12.56 -8.69 -12.62
CA GLU A 156 -13.53 -9.74 -12.93
C GLU A 156 -13.66 -10.74 -11.78
N LYS A 157 -12.53 -11.11 -11.18
CA LYS A 157 -12.48 -12.16 -10.16
C LYS A 157 -12.85 -11.67 -8.76
N TYR A 158 -12.39 -10.49 -8.36
CA TYR A 158 -12.47 -10.01 -6.99
C TYR A 158 -13.30 -8.72 -6.83
N GLY A 159 -13.68 -8.06 -7.93
CA GLY A 159 -14.42 -6.80 -7.89
C GLY A 159 -15.76 -6.88 -7.17
N HIS A 160 -16.37 -8.06 -7.11
CA HIS A 160 -17.59 -8.31 -6.32
C HIS A 160 -17.43 -8.05 -4.82
N LEU A 161 -16.20 -7.98 -4.30
CA LEU A 161 -15.89 -7.69 -2.88
C LEU A 161 -15.85 -6.18 -2.58
N ARG A 162 -15.80 -5.30 -3.58
CA ARG A 162 -15.68 -3.84 -3.41
C ARG A 162 -16.65 -3.25 -2.38
N PRO A 163 -17.96 -3.57 -2.38
CA PRO A 163 -18.88 -2.99 -1.41
C PRO A 163 -18.51 -3.28 0.05
N GLU A 164 -17.97 -4.47 0.35
CA GLU A 164 -17.51 -4.83 1.69
C GLU A 164 -16.19 -4.13 2.04
N ILE A 165 -15.29 -4.04 1.07
CA ILE A 165 -14.00 -3.34 1.21
C ILE A 165 -14.25 -1.86 1.51
N ASP A 166 -15.09 -1.18 0.74
CA ASP A 166 -15.41 0.24 0.89
C ASP A 166 -16.07 0.54 2.24
N ALA A 167 -16.96 -0.35 2.69
CA ALA A 167 -17.61 -0.24 3.99
C ALA A 167 -16.59 -0.35 5.13
N LEU A 168 -15.70 -1.34 5.10
CA LEU A 168 -14.66 -1.52 6.11
C LEU A 168 -13.64 -0.37 6.07
N ALA A 169 -13.21 0.06 4.88
CA ALA A 169 -12.30 1.20 4.73
C ALA A 169 -12.91 2.49 5.33
N THR A 170 -14.21 2.70 5.17
CA THR A 170 -14.94 3.84 5.79
C THR A 170 -14.93 3.75 7.32
N GLU A 171 -15.12 2.57 7.89
CA GLU A 171 -15.02 2.34 9.34
C GLU A 171 -13.59 2.55 9.87
N MET A 172 -12.58 2.11 9.12
CA MET A 172 -11.17 2.33 9.47
C MET A 172 -10.83 3.83 9.48
N ARG A 173 -11.27 4.59 8.47
CA ARG A 173 -11.07 6.04 8.42
C ARG A 173 -11.65 6.75 9.63
N SER A 174 -12.87 6.42 10.02
CA SER A 174 -13.53 7.04 11.18
C SER A 174 -12.82 6.72 12.50
N SER A 175 -12.18 5.55 12.58
CA SER A 175 -11.39 5.13 13.74
C SER A 175 -10.02 5.82 13.84
N PHE A 176 -9.47 6.30 12.71
CA PHE A 176 -8.16 6.97 12.63
C PHE A 176 -8.24 8.50 12.57
N ALA A 177 -9.44 9.07 12.46
CA ALA A 177 -9.71 10.51 12.46
C ALA A 177 -9.52 11.13 13.86
#